data_AF-A0A4P7QGE7-F1
#
_entry.id   AF-A0A4P7QGE7-F1
#
_cell.length_a   1.000
_cell.length_b   1.000
_cell.length_c   1.000
_cell.angle_alpha   90.00
_cell.angle_beta   90.00
_cell.angle_gamma   90.00
#
_symmetry.space_group_name_H-M   'P 1'
#
loop_
_entity.id
_entity.type
_entity.pdbx_description
1 polymer ?
#
loop_
_entity_poly.entity_id
_entity_poly.type
_entity_poly.pdbx_seq_one_letter_code
_entity_poly.pdbx_strand_id
1 'polypeptide(L)'
;MEKPTKQTYSFEVKKEIIERHLAGATRMELAKEFNLSSPTLVRDWMRRYRKEGWDGLKPKPKGRPKGSAKPKPVTEEDKLRREVERLKAENAYLKKLRDLRNQGLA
;
A
#
# COMPACT_ATOMS: atom_id res chain seq x y z
N MET A 1 -37.80 2.50 -10.86
CA MET A 1 -36.62 3.24 -11.39
C MET A 1 -35.41 2.33 -11.23
N GLU A 2 -34.88 1.81 -12.34
CA GLU A 2 -33.68 0.97 -12.32
C GLU A 2 -32.45 1.84 -12.04
N LYS A 3 -31.56 1.36 -11.16
CA LYS A 3 -30.34 2.09 -10.80
C LYS A 3 -29.35 1.97 -11.98
N PRO A 4 -28.71 3.06 -12.44
CA PRO A 4 -27.73 2.98 -13.51
C PRO A 4 -26.56 2.09 -13.07
N THR A 5 -26.32 1.02 -13.83
CA THR A 5 -25.21 0.10 -13.58
C THR A 5 -23.90 0.78 -13.95
N LYS A 6 -22.89 0.64 -13.09
CA LYS A 6 -21.59 1.25 -13.34
C LYS A 6 -20.88 0.49 -14.46
N GLN A 7 -20.70 1.10 -15.62
CA GLN A 7 -19.89 0.52 -16.69
C GLN A 7 -18.45 0.31 -16.24
N THR A 8 -17.90 -0.87 -16.53
CA THR A 8 -16.53 -1.24 -16.22
C THR A 8 -15.76 -1.46 -17.52
N TYR A 9 -14.65 -0.74 -17.67
CA TYR A 9 -13.76 -0.86 -18.83
C TYR A 9 -12.54 -1.72 -18.47
N SER A 10 -12.17 -2.64 -19.36
CA SER A 10 -10.98 -3.48 -19.19
C SER A 10 -9.70 -2.65 -19.21
N PHE A 11 -8.57 -3.27 -18.84
CA PHE A 11 -7.28 -2.59 -18.85
C PHE A 11 -6.84 -2.26 -20.29
N GLU A 12 -7.10 -3.18 -21.22
CA GLU A 12 -6.75 -3.11 -22.64
C GLU A 12 -7.47 -1.93 -23.31
N VAL A 13 -8.77 -1.76 -23.05
CA VAL A 13 -9.54 -0.63 -23.57
C VAL A 13 -8.98 0.69 -23.05
N LYS A 14 -8.64 0.78 -21.76
CA LYS A 14 -8.04 1.99 -21.19
C LYS A 14 -6.66 2.27 -21.80
N LYS A 15 -5.88 1.23 -22.08
CA LYS A 15 -4.57 1.34 -22.70
C LYS A 15 -4.67 1.94 -24.10
N GLU A 16 -5.52 1.35 -24.95
CA GLU A 16 -5.77 1.84 -26.31
C GLU A 16 -6.21 3.31 -26.31
N ILE A 17 -7.17 3.66 -25.44
CA ILE A 17 -7.68 5.03 -25.33
C ILE A 17 -6.56 6.03 -24.96
N ILE A 18 -5.66 5.64 -24.05
CA ILE A 18 -4.54 6.51 -23.67
C ILE A 18 -3.51 6.61 -24.78
N GLU A 19 -3.17 5.52 -25.46
CA GLU A 19 -2.22 5.53 -26.57
C GLU A 19 -2.73 6.44 -27.70
N ARG A 20 -4.01 6.35 -28.07
CA ARG A 20 -4.63 7.26 -29.04
C ARG A 20 -4.68 8.71 -28.57
N HIS A 21 -4.95 8.93 -27.28
CA HIS A 21 -4.94 10.29 -26.74
C HIS A 21 -3.54 10.91 -26.77
N LEU A 22 -2.50 10.11 -26.51
CA LEU A 22 -1.10 10.53 -26.64
C LEU A 22 -0.71 10.79 -28.10
N ALA A 23 -1.30 10.06 -29.05
CA ALA A 23 -1.16 10.31 -30.48
C ALA A 23 -1.91 11.55 -30.99
N GLY A 24 -2.67 12.23 -30.13
CA GLY A 24 -3.33 13.51 -30.43
C GLY A 24 -4.86 13.47 -30.53
N ALA A 25 -5.49 12.30 -30.38
CA ALA A 25 -6.95 12.20 -30.41
C ALA A 25 -7.59 12.99 -29.24
N THR A 26 -8.72 13.65 -29.48
CA THR A 26 -9.39 14.41 -28.42
C THR A 26 -10.15 13.49 -27.48
N ARG A 27 -10.34 13.93 -26.23
CA ARG A 27 -11.13 13.20 -25.23
C ARG A 27 -12.58 12.98 -25.67
N MET A 28 -13.12 13.90 -26.49
CA MET A 28 -14.51 13.82 -26.97
C MET A 28 -14.65 12.77 -28.07
N GLU A 29 -13.72 12.71 -29.01
CA GLU A 29 -13.70 11.67 -30.05
C GLU A 29 -13.58 10.27 -29.42
N LEU A 30 -12.63 10.10 -28.50
CA LEU A 30 -12.43 8.83 -27.80
C LEU A 30 -13.65 8.44 -26.95
N ALA A 31 -14.33 9.41 -26.34
CA ALA A 31 -15.55 9.11 -25.60
C ALA A 31 -16.69 8.61 -26.50
N LYS A 32 -16.82 9.16 -27.71
CA LYS A 32 -17.82 8.69 -28.68
C LYS A 32 -17.45 7.33 -29.24
N GLU A 33 -16.20 7.15 -29.67
CA GLU A 33 -15.72 5.91 -30.28
C GLU A 33 -15.81 4.71 -29.34
N PHE A 34 -15.40 4.89 -28.07
CA PHE A 34 -15.41 3.82 -27.08
C PHE A 34 -16.70 3.79 -26.24
N ASN A 35 -17.73 4.53 -26.65
CA ASN A 35 -19.02 4.65 -25.96
C ASN A 35 -18.87 4.90 -24.45
N LEU A 36 -17.98 5.82 -24.09
CA LEU A 36 -17.72 6.21 -22.71
C LEU A 36 -18.87 7.06 -22.18
N SER A 37 -19.21 6.89 -20.91
CA SER A 37 -20.25 7.71 -20.27
C SER A 37 -19.89 9.20 -20.20
N SER A 38 -18.61 9.56 -20.28
CA SER A 38 -18.15 10.95 -20.30
C SER A 38 -16.69 11.06 -20.77
N PRO A 39 -16.31 12.14 -21.50
CA PRO A 39 -14.92 12.50 -21.79
C PRO A 39 -14.05 12.69 -20.54
N THR A 40 -14.67 12.92 -19.38
CA THR A 40 -13.97 13.02 -18.09
C THR A 40 -13.25 11.73 -17.70
N LEU A 41 -13.75 10.56 -18.13
CA LEU A 41 -13.08 9.26 -17.91
C LEU A 41 -11.67 9.25 -18.50
N VAL A 42 -11.52 9.73 -19.72
CA VAL A 42 -10.22 9.81 -20.42
C VAL A 42 -9.26 10.72 -19.65
N ARG A 43 -9.75 11.88 -19.17
CA ARG A 43 -8.94 12.79 -18.33
C ARG A 43 -8.45 12.10 -17.06
N ASP A 44 -9.32 11.38 -16.38
CA ASP A 44 -9.00 10.74 -15.10
C ASP A 44 -8.03 9.57 -15.29
N TRP A 45 -8.17 8.80 -16.37
CA TRP A 45 -7.21 7.76 -16.75
C TRP A 45 -5.85 8.35 -17.12
N MET A 46 -5.82 9.43 -17.89
CA MET A 46 -4.58 10.15 -18.19
C MET A 46 -3.88 10.68 -16.94
N ARG A 47 -4.65 11.22 -15.97
CA ARG A 47 -4.08 11.67 -14.70
C ARG A 47 -3.44 10.52 -13.92
N ARG A 48 -4.07 9.35 -13.90
CA ARG A 48 -3.50 8.14 -13.24
C ARG A 48 -2.26 7.66 -13.96
N TYR A 49 -2.31 7.60 -15.30
CA TYR A 49 -1.18 7.21 -16.14
C TYR A 49 0.03 8.13 -15.92
N ARG A 50 -0.16 9.45 -15.91
CA ARG A 50 0.94 10.39 -15.64
C ARG A 50 1.56 10.25 -14.26
N LYS A 51 0.81 9.73 -13.28
CA LYS A 51 1.25 9.62 -11.89
C LYS A 51 1.91 8.27 -11.58
N GLU A 52 1.31 7.19 -12.07
CA GLU A 52 1.61 5.80 -11.67
C GLU A 52 1.94 4.91 -12.90
N GLY A 53 2.07 5.50 -14.09
CA GLY A 53 2.29 4.76 -15.34
C GLY A 53 1.13 3.82 -15.67
N TRP A 54 1.43 2.74 -16.41
CA TRP A 54 0.45 1.70 -16.74
C TRP A 54 -0.12 0.99 -15.51
N ASP A 55 0.66 0.87 -14.43
CA ASP A 55 0.21 0.26 -13.19
C ASP A 55 -0.94 1.05 -12.53
N GLY A 56 -1.01 2.37 -12.76
CA GLY A 56 -2.12 3.22 -12.30
C GLY A 56 -3.49 2.89 -12.90
N LEU A 57 -3.54 2.14 -14.00
CA LEU A 57 -4.77 1.76 -14.70
C LEU A 57 -5.21 0.31 -14.43
N LYS A 58 -4.30 -0.51 -13.89
CA LYS A 58 -4.62 -1.89 -13.52
C LYS A 58 -5.73 -1.90 -12.46
N PRO A 59 -6.62 -2.90 -12.48
CA PRO A 59 -7.64 -3.04 -11.46
C PRO A 59 -6.97 -3.18 -10.09
N LYS A 60 -7.25 -2.23 -9.19
CA LYS A 60 -6.78 -2.33 -7.80
C LYS A 60 -7.59 -3.41 -7.09
N PRO A 61 -6.97 -4.21 -6.20
CA PRO A 61 -7.67 -5.24 -5.45
C PRO A 61 -8.88 -4.64 -4.74
N LYS A 62 -10.03 -5.30 -4.88
CA LYS A 62 -11.29 -4.77 -4.36
C LYS A 62 -11.32 -4.95 -2.84
N GLY A 63 -11.38 -3.83 -2.12
CA GLY A 63 -11.50 -3.81 -0.66
C GLY A 63 -10.52 -2.85 0.01
N ARG A 64 -10.75 -2.59 1.30
CA ARG A 64 -9.78 -1.89 2.14
C ARG A 64 -8.59 -2.84 2.37
N PRO A 65 -7.33 -2.40 2.22
CA PRO A 65 -6.21 -3.22 2.67
C PRO A 65 -6.43 -3.60 4.15
N LYS A 66 -6.42 -4.90 4.46
CA LYS A 66 -6.42 -5.39 5.84
C LYS A 66 -5.13 -4.90 6.47
N GLY A 67 -5.16 -3.81 7.23
CA GLY A 67 -3.95 -3.31 7.87
C GLY A 67 -3.90 -1.83 8.22
N SER A 68 -4.88 -1.01 7.82
CA SER A 68 -4.91 0.41 8.26
C SER A 68 -5.38 0.59 9.71
N ALA A 69 -5.23 -0.42 10.57
CA ALA A 69 -5.39 -0.22 12.00
C ALA A 69 -4.17 0.56 12.46
N LYS A 70 -4.37 1.67 13.18
CA LYS A 70 -3.27 2.36 13.85
C LYS A 70 -2.54 1.32 14.73
N PRO A 71 -1.20 1.30 14.77
CA PRO A 71 -0.49 0.42 15.69
C PRO A 71 -1.04 0.66 17.10
N LYS A 72 -1.34 -0.42 17.83
CA LYS A 72 -1.81 -0.29 19.22
C LYS A 72 -0.75 0.49 20.01
N PRO A 73 -1.13 1.50 20.81
CA PRO A 73 -0.17 2.16 21.67
C PRO A 73 0.47 1.12 22.59
N VAL A 74 1.80 1.09 22.64
CA VAL A 74 2.55 0.20 23.52
C VAL A 74 2.17 0.54 24.96
N THR A 75 1.63 -0.44 25.69
CA THR A 75 1.18 -0.23 27.07
C THR A 75 2.40 -0.09 28.01
N GLU A 76 2.21 0.51 29.19
CA GLU A 76 3.27 0.55 30.20
C GLU A 76 3.70 -0.85 30.63
N GLU A 77 2.78 -1.82 30.65
CA GLU A 77 3.06 -3.23 30.92
C GLU A 77 4.01 -3.84 29.89
N ASP A 78 3.83 -3.53 28.61
CA ASP A 78 4.71 -4.00 27.54
C ASP A 78 6.12 -3.44 27.66
N LYS A 79 6.24 -2.15 28.05
CA LYS A 79 7.54 -1.51 28.32
C LYS A 79 8.23 -2.18 29.51
N LEU A 80 7.48 -2.40 30.59
CA LEU A 80 7.99 -3.06 31.80
C LEU A 80 8.45 -4.49 31.49
N ARG A 81 7.72 -5.26 30.68
CA ARG A 81 8.14 -6.61 30.27
C ARG A 81 9.46 -6.60 29.52
N ARG A 82 9.64 -5.67 28.57
CA ARG A 82 10.91 -5.51 27.83
C ARG A 82 12.06 -5.13 28.75
N GLU A 83 11.81 -4.24 29.70
CA GLU A 83 12.83 -3.82 30.65
C GLU A 83 13.22 -4.94 31.61
N VAL A 84 12.26 -5.72 32.10
CA VAL A 84 12.53 -6.91 32.91
C VAL A 84 13.35 -7.93 32.13
N GLU A 85 13.05 -8.15 30.85
CA GLU A 85 13.82 -9.04 29.99
C GLU A 85 15.26 -8.55 29.80
N ARG A 86 15.44 -7.25 29.52
CA ARG A 86 16.75 -6.60 29.40
C ARG A 86 17.57 -6.76 30.69
N LEU A 87 16.98 -6.45 31.83
CA LEU A 87 17.62 -6.54 33.15
C LEU A 87 17.94 -7.99 33.53
N LYS A 88 17.12 -8.96 33.12
CA LYS A 88 17.41 -10.39 33.33
C LYS A 88 18.61 -10.84 32.50
N ALA A 89 18.71 -10.42 31.25
CA ALA A 89 19.86 -10.70 30.40
C ALA A 89 21.14 -10.07 30.96
N GLU A 90 21.08 -8.81 31.38
CA GLU A 90 22.20 -8.09 32.00
C GLU A 90 22.66 -8.79 33.29
N ASN A 91 21.73 -9.15 34.18
CA ASN A 91 22.05 -9.89 35.39
C ASN A 91 22.66 -11.26 35.10
N ALA A 92 22.16 -11.99 34.10
CA ALA A 92 22.73 -13.28 33.71
C ALA A 92 24.17 -13.14 33.23
N TYR A 93 24.45 -12.11 32.43
CA TYR A 93 25.80 -11.80 31.97
C TYR A 93 26.75 -11.44 33.12
N LEU A 94 26.32 -10.57 34.04
CA LEU A 94 27.12 -10.17 35.20
C LEU A 94 27.40 -11.35 36.15
N LYS A 95 26.43 -12.24 36.36
CA LYS A 95 26.64 -13.48 37.13
C LYS A 95 27.70 -14.36 36.48
N LYS A 96 27.62 -14.56 35.16
CA LYS A 96 28.62 -15.36 34.43
C LYS A 96 30.03 -14.78 34.56
N LEU A 97 30.19 -13.45 34.46
CA LEU A 97 31.48 -12.78 34.67
C LEU A 97 32.00 -12.97 36.09
N ARG A 98 31.13 -12.86 37.10
CA ARG A 98 31.49 -13.08 38.50
C ARG A 98 31.97 -14.51 38.73
N ASP A 99 31.27 -15.49 38.16
CA ASP A 99 31.63 -16.91 38.30
C ASP A 99 33.00 -17.19 37.67
N LEU A 100 33.28 -16.63 36.49
CA LEU A 100 34.59 -16.76 35.83
C LEU A 100 35.72 -16.13 36.67
N ARG A 101 35.49 -14.95 37.26
CA ARG A 101 36.46 -14.29 38.14
C ARG A 101 36.75 -15.12 39.39
N ASN A 102 35.74 -15.73 39.98
CA ASN A 102 35.89 -16.58 41.16
C ASN A 102 36.61 -17.90 40.83
N GLN A 103 36.46 -18.43 39.62
CA GLN A 103 37.14 -19.64 39.15
C GLN A 103 38.64 -19.44 38.86
N GLY A 104 39.05 -18.22 38.50
CA GLY A 104 40.46 -17.87 38.27
C GLY A 104 41.23 -17.38 39.51
N LEU A 105 40.62 -17.45 40.70
CA LEU A 105 41.22 -17.09 41.99
C LEU A 105 41.61 -18.32 42.83
N ALA A 106 42.01 -19.41 42.17
CA ALA A 106 42.64 -20.59 42.80
C ALA A 106 44.12 -20.67 42.42
#